data_AF-A0A3D2UXB1-F1
#
_entry.id   AF-A0A3D2UXB1-F1
#
_cell.length_a   1.000
_cell.length_b   1.000
_cell.length_c   1.000
_cell.angle_alpha   90.00
_cell.angle_beta   90.00
_cell.angle_gamma   90.00
#
_symmetry.space_group_name_H-M   'P 1'
#
loop_
_entity.id
_entity.type
_entity.pdbx_description
1 polymer ?
#
loop_
_entity_poly.entity_id
_entity_poly.type
_entity_poly.pdbx_seq_one_letter_code
_entity_poly.pdbx_strand_id
1 'polypeptide(L)'
;MSDTLVESSAESAFLDLHKKLLTQGRPALAELQEAALNRFESLGFPYSKHEMFTFVNTKGLVATSFSLSDGSAQVSEDFVAGHIYPDCEDQCLVFVDGVFDRGLSRFEGVSANLVSLSEADQELKDYLSKTAENENDVFASLSTAFCGEGLVFKVDDNTQISGTVQVLFISTGRSVGPVMHSPRLVWQLGKLAEVKVIEKFVGTEGGYFINSVQDWLLAEGAGVSFTQVQADSFDSWHFSKTRVHLNRNARFYSSNASSGTQLARHHYEVRLKEEGSELRLNGVSVLDGKEQVHNFIRIHHEAPQCISHQHFKNIVNGHARSSFDG
;
A
#
# COMPACT_ATOMS: atom_id res chain seq x y z
N MET A 1 -16.92 25.00 27.89
CA MET A 1 -15.67 24.37 28.34
C MET A 1 -15.90 22.87 28.39
N SER A 2 -15.46 22.17 27.37
CA SER A 2 -15.54 20.71 27.24
C SER A 2 -14.39 20.34 26.30
N ASP A 3 -13.18 20.34 26.86
CA ASP A 3 -11.96 19.92 26.18
C ASP A 3 -11.68 18.45 26.53
N THR A 4 -11.78 17.62 25.50
CA THR A 4 -10.73 16.73 24.98
C THR A 4 -9.72 16.17 25.99
N LEU A 5 -9.98 14.95 26.52
CA LEU A 5 -9.02 14.19 27.33
C LEU A 5 -8.99 12.68 27.02
N VAL A 6 -9.40 12.25 25.81
CA VAL A 6 -9.40 10.80 25.45
C VAL A 6 -8.54 10.47 24.21
N GLU A 7 -8.02 11.44 23.47
CA GLU A 7 -7.24 11.18 22.25
C GLU A 7 -5.75 10.86 22.50
N SER A 8 -5.19 11.17 23.68
CA SER A 8 -3.73 11.03 23.92
C SER A 8 -3.24 9.59 24.10
N SER A 9 -4.09 8.62 24.44
CA SER A 9 -3.64 7.25 24.76
C SER A 9 -3.33 6.42 23.52
N ALA A 10 -4.07 6.66 22.45
CA ALA A 10 -3.97 5.98 21.16
C ALA A 10 -2.68 6.34 20.42
N GLU A 11 -2.45 7.64 20.22
CA GLU A 11 -1.22 8.16 19.59
C GLU A 11 0.00 7.70 20.40
N SER A 12 -0.07 7.79 21.73
CA SER A 12 0.99 7.27 22.61
C SER A 12 1.30 5.79 22.38
N ALA A 13 0.30 4.94 22.13
CA ALA A 13 0.52 3.51 21.89
C ALA A 13 1.30 3.25 20.60
N PHE A 14 0.96 3.96 19.51
CA PHE A 14 1.72 3.85 18.25
C PHE A 14 3.10 4.50 18.35
N LEU A 15 3.25 5.62 19.05
CA LEU A 15 4.55 6.23 19.31
C LEU A 15 5.45 5.30 20.14
N ASP A 16 4.91 4.63 21.15
CA ASP A 16 5.66 3.65 21.94
C ASP A 16 6.00 2.39 21.14
N LEU A 17 5.11 1.96 20.23
CA LEU A 17 5.40 0.88 19.29
C LEU A 17 6.53 1.26 18.32
N HIS A 18 6.55 2.51 17.83
CA HIS A 18 7.63 3.03 17.00
C HIS A 18 8.96 3.13 17.76
N LYS A 19 8.95 3.56 19.03
CA LYS A 19 10.16 3.51 19.87
C LYS A 19 10.72 2.09 19.97
N LYS A 20 9.85 1.07 20.12
CA LYS A 20 10.28 -0.33 20.13
C LYS A 20 10.92 -0.75 18.80
N LEU A 21 10.34 -0.33 17.66
CA LEU A 21 10.95 -0.55 16.34
C LEU A 21 12.39 -0.03 16.29
N LEU A 22 12.63 1.20 16.76
CA LEU A 22 13.96 1.81 16.78
C LEU A 22 14.95 1.08 17.71
N THR A 23 14.47 0.40 18.76
CA THR A 23 15.33 -0.39 19.65
C THR A 23 15.74 -1.75 19.09
N GLN A 24 15.04 -2.25 18.06
CA GLN A 24 15.34 -3.53 17.41
C GLN A 24 16.49 -3.43 16.38
N GLY A 25 16.95 -2.22 16.07
CA GLY A 25 18.10 -1.94 15.19
C GLY A 25 18.02 -0.52 14.63
N ARG A 26 19.14 0.04 14.15
CA ARG A 26 19.10 1.33 13.45
C ARG A 26 18.42 1.11 12.09
N PRO A 27 17.24 1.70 11.84
CA PRO A 27 16.53 1.45 10.61
C PRO A 27 17.29 2.06 9.43
N ALA A 28 17.36 1.33 8.32
CA ALA A 28 18.05 1.74 7.10
C ALA A 28 17.45 3.03 6.47
N LEU A 29 16.25 3.42 6.92
CA LEU A 29 15.47 4.57 6.46
C LEU A 29 15.21 5.61 7.57
N ALA A 30 16.10 5.72 8.57
CA ALA A 30 15.87 6.52 9.77
C ALA A 30 15.38 7.96 9.51
N GLU A 31 16.00 8.69 8.57
CA GLU A 31 15.60 10.07 8.26
C GLU A 31 14.19 10.16 7.68
N LEU A 32 13.84 9.23 6.78
CA LEU A 32 12.51 9.15 6.18
C LEU A 32 11.45 8.78 7.23
N GLN A 33 11.77 7.85 8.12
CA GLN A 33 10.89 7.45 9.21
C GLN A 33 10.67 8.59 10.21
N GLU A 34 11.71 9.35 10.56
CA GLU A 34 11.61 10.51 11.44
C GLU A 34 10.74 11.61 10.84
N ALA A 35 10.94 11.95 9.56
CA ALA A 35 10.09 12.91 8.85
C ALA A 35 8.61 12.45 8.84
N ALA A 36 8.37 11.16 8.58
CA ALA A 36 7.03 10.60 8.58
C ALA A 36 6.39 10.54 9.97
N LEU A 37 7.17 10.27 11.02
CA LEU A 37 6.70 10.27 12.40
C LEU A 37 6.29 11.68 12.84
N ASN A 38 7.14 12.68 12.57
CA ASN A 38 6.82 14.09 12.81
C ASN A 38 5.54 14.50 12.07
N ARG A 39 5.37 14.00 10.84
CA ARG A 39 4.16 14.27 10.06
C ARG A 39 2.93 13.62 10.69
N PHE A 40 3.03 12.35 11.09
CA PHE A 40 1.98 11.63 11.80
C PHE A 40 1.54 12.37 13.07
N GLU A 41 2.49 12.80 13.92
CA GLU A 41 2.21 13.58 15.13
C GLU A 41 1.52 14.92 14.81
N SER A 42 1.89 15.58 13.71
CA SER A 42 1.26 16.84 13.30
C SER A 42 -0.18 16.68 12.79
N LEU A 43 -0.48 15.53 12.15
CA LEU A 43 -1.81 15.24 11.62
C LEU A 43 -2.75 14.73 12.71
N GLY A 44 -2.24 13.90 13.62
CA GLY A 44 -3.01 13.19 14.63
C GLY A 44 -3.96 12.15 14.03
N PHE A 45 -4.52 11.28 14.88
CA PHE A 45 -5.55 10.35 14.42
C PHE A 45 -6.83 11.09 13.97
N PRO A 46 -7.58 10.55 12.99
CA PRO A 46 -8.69 11.28 12.43
C PRO A 46 -9.83 11.37 13.45
N TYR A 47 -10.24 12.60 13.74
CA TYR A 47 -11.45 12.89 14.50
C TYR A 47 -12.68 12.87 13.57
N SER A 48 -13.88 12.79 14.17
CA SER A 48 -15.16 12.60 13.46
C SER A 48 -15.54 13.60 12.36
N LYS A 49 -14.78 14.69 12.18
CA LYS A 49 -14.99 15.69 11.13
C LYS A 49 -13.83 15.80 10.13
N HIS A 50 -12.86 14.89 10.17
CA HIS A 50 -11.80 14.86 9.19
C HIS A 50 -12.38 14.35 7.86
N GLU A 51 -12.40 15.21 6.83
CA GLU A 51 -13.09 14.96 5.56
C GLU A 51 -12.69 13.61 4.93
N MET A 52 -11.39 13.33 4.85
CA MET A 52 -10.83 12.05 4.31
C MET A 52 -11.21 10.78 5.08
N PHE A 53 -11.81 10.90 6.26
CA PHE A 53 -12.19 9.77 7.13
C PHE A 53 -13.67 9.81 7.53
N THR A 54 -14.49 10.64 6.88
CA THR A 54 -15.92 10.81 7.19
C THR A 54 -16.69 9.48 7.21
N PHE A 55 -16.34 8.56 6.31
CA PHE A 55 -16.99 7.24 6.17
C PHE A 55 -16.20 6.09 6.80
N VAL A 56 -15.10 6.39 7.47
CA VAL A 56 -14.11 5.41 7.96
C VAL A 56 -14.08 5.47 9.48
N ASN A 57 -14.55 4.41 10.14
CA ASN A 57 -14.48 4.33 11.61
C ASN A 57 -13.22 3.56 12.05
N THR A 58 -12.21 4.31 12.49
CA THR A 58 -10.91 3.77 12.90
C THR A 58 -10.81 3.50 14.41
N LYS A 59 -11.86 3.74 15.20
CA LYS A 59 -11.79 3.59 16.67
C LYS A 59 -11.37 2.19 17.12
N GLY A 60 -11.87 1.15 16.43
CA GLY A 60 -11.50 -0.24 16.72
C GLY A 60 -10.04 -0.55 16.40
N LEU A 61 -9.55 -0.05 15.27
CA LEU A 61 -8.15 -0.16 14.86
C LEU A 61 -7.25 0.49 15.89
N VAL A 62 -7.56 1.75 16.22
CA VAL A 62 -6.77 2.57 17.14
C VAL A 62 -6.73 2.00 18.56
N ALA A 63 -7.80 1.32 19.01
CA ALA A 63 -7.85 0.66 20.31
C ALA A 63 -7.14 -0.70 20.35
N THR A 64 -6.72 -1.24 19.20
CA THR A 64 -6.07 -2.56 19.13
C THR A 64 -4.58 -2.44 19.48
N SER A 65 -4.12 -3.27 20.42
CA SER A 65 -2.69 -3.35 20.76
C SER A 65 -1.97 -4.24 19.76
N PHE A 66 -1.35 -3.63 18.76
CA PHE A 66 -0.55 -4.34 17.76
C PHE A 66 0.89 -4.58 18.25
N SER A 67 1.45 -5.74 17.91
CA SER A 67 2.89 -5.96 17.86
C SER A 67 3.42 -5.77 16.44
N LEU A 68 4.73 -5.62 16.30
CA LEU A 68 5.41 -5.64 15.00
C LEU A 68 5.93 -7.05 14.73
N SER A 69 6.02 -7.42 13.45
CA SER A 69 6.74 -8.63 13.07
C SER A 69 8.23 -8.45 13.32
N ASP A 70 8.88 -9.48 13.83
CA ASP A 70 10.33 -9.56 13.98
C ASP A 70 11.02 -10.21 12.76
N GLY A 71 10.25 -10.45 11.69
CA GLY A 71 10.73 -11.11 10.47
C GLY A 71 11.01 -12.60 10.63
N SER A 72 10.69 -13.20 11.78
CA SER A 72 10.91 -14.64 12.03
C SER A 72 9.75 -15.52 11.55
N ALA A 73 8.61 -14.90 11.21
CA ALA A 73 7.40 -15.61 10.80
C ALA A 73 7.69 -16.52 9.60
N GLN A 74 7.31 -17.79 9.72
CA GLN A 74 7.54 -18.79 8.69
C GLN A 74 6.24 -19.07 7.96
N VAL A 75 6.27 -18.99 6.63
CA VAL A 75 5.17 -19.37 5.75
C VAL A 75 5.63 -20.56 4.91
N SER A 76 4.82 -21.62 4.85
CA SER A 76 5.14 -22.81 4.05
C SER A 76 5.15 -22.50 2.56
N GLU A 77 6.08 -23.09 1.81
CA GLU A 77 6.13 -22.98 0.34
C GLU A 77 4.81 -23.42 -0.34
N ASP A 78 4.14 -24.45 0.19
CA ASP A 78 2.84 -24.92 -0.33
C ASP A 78 1.76 -23.84 -0.23
N PHE A 79 1.74 -23.08 0.86
CA PHE A 79 0.83 -21.94 1.02
C PHE A 79 1.11 -20.86 -0.01
N VAL A 80 2.39 -20.52 -0.22
CA VAL A 80 2.80 -19.53 -1.24
C VAL A 80 2.37 -20.00 -2.63
N ALA A 81 2.72 -21.23 -3.01
CA ALA A 81 2.40 -21.82 -4.31
C ALA A 81 0.89 -21.85 -4.59
N GLY A 82 0.07 -22.14 -3.57
CA GLY A 82 -1.40 -22.12 -3.69
C GLY A 82 -2.00 -20.73 -3.96
N HIS A 83 -1.23 -19.65 -3.77
CA HIS A 83 -1.69 -18.29 -4.00
C HIS A 83 -1.05 -17.61 -5.20
N ILE A 84 -0.08 -18.24 -5.86
CA ILE A 84 0.47 -17.81 -7.13
C ILE A 84 -0.55 -18.06 -8.24
N TYR A 85 -0.81 -17.04 -9.06
CA TYR A 85 -1.67 -17.20 -10.23
C TYR A 85 -0.92 -17.85 -11.39
N PRO A 86 -1.63 -18.56 -12.29
CA PRO A 86 -1.06 -19.00 -13.54
C PRO A 86 -0.37 -17.84 -14.28
N ASP A 87 0.76 -18.14 -14.94
CA ASP A 87 1.61 -17.20 -15.67
C ASP A 87 2.43 -16.23 -14.79
N CYS A 88 2.46 -16.45 -13.47
CA CYS A 88 3.22 -15.65 -12.50
C CYS A 88 4.29 -16.46 -11.74
N GLU A 89 4.44 -17.76 -12.03
CA GLU A 89 5.28 -18.71 -11.27
C GLU A 89 6.75 -18.31 -11.20
N ASP A 90 7.29 -17.76 -12.28
CA ASP A 90 8.69 -17.33 -12.37
C ASP A 90 8.89 -15.85 -12.01
N GLN A 91 7.81 -15.11 -11.72
CA GLN A 91 7.80 -13.66 -11.52
C GLN A 91 6.96 -13.24 -10.31
N CYS A 92 7.21 -13.88 -9.17
CA CYS A 92 6.52 -13.61 -7.92
C CYS A 92 7.46 -12.99 -6.86
N LEU A 93 7.10 -11.80 -6.38
CA LEU A 93 7.72 -11.16 -5.23
C LEU A 93 6.87 -11.46 -3.99
N VAL A 94 7.48 -12.08 -2.98
CA VAL A 94 6.79 -12.47 -1.75
C VAL A 94 7.21 -11.56 -0.60
N PHE A 95 6.22 -11.03 0.11
CA PHE A 95 6.39 -10.27 1.33
C PHE A 95 5.66 -11.00 2.46
N VAL A 96 6.35 -11.26 3.57
CA VAL A 96 5.77 -11.85 4.78
C VAL A 96 5.80 -10.81 5.88
N ASP A 97 4.62 -10.43 6.39
CA ASP A 97 4.43 -9.36 7.37
C ASP A 97 5.22 -8.08 7.05
N GLY A 98 5.17 -7.69 5.77
CA GLY A 98 5.81 -6.49 5.26
C GLY A 98 7.30 -6.58 4.94
N VAL A 99 7.95 -7.71 5.22
CA VAL A 99 9.36 -7.96 4.90
C VAL A 99 9.47 -8.75 3.59
N PHE A 100 10.35 -8.31 2.69
CA PHE A 100 10.61 -9.02 1.43
C PHE A 100 11.35 -10.33 1.70
N ASP A 101 10.78 -11.46 1.27
CA ASP A 101 11.38 -12.78 1.43
C ASP A 101 12.00 -13.25 0.11
N ARG A 102 13.33 -13.19 0.03
CA ARG A 102 14.08 -13.63 -1.15
C ARG A 102 13.99 -15.14 -1.40
N GLY A 103 13.86 -15.96 -0.36
CA GLY A 103 13.79 -17.42 -0.48
C GLY A 103 12.46 -17.90 -1.06
N LEU A 104 11.37 -17.22 -0.70
CA LEU A 104 10.04 -17.50 -1.22
C LEU A 104 9.75 -16.81 -2.55
N SER A 105 10.49 -15.76 -2.91
CA SER A 105 10.34 -15.06 -4.19
C SER A 105 10.95 -15.82 -5.36
N ARG A 106 10.40 -15.59 -6.56
CA ARG A 106 10.90 -16.06 -7.86
C ARG A 106 10.95 -14.88 -8.80
N PHE A 107 12.15 -14.43 -9.16
CA PHE A 107 12.32 -13.23 -9.97
C PHE A 107 13.60 -13.28 -10.82
N GLU A 108 14.07 -14.48 -11.15
CA GLU A 108 15.28 -14.65 -11.93
C GLU A 108 14.97 -14.47 -13.43
N GLY A 109 15.80 -13.70 -14.13
CA GLY A 109 15.65 -13.46 -15.57
C GLY A 109 14.62 -12.40 -15.96
N VAL A 110 13.97 -11.75 -14.99
CA VAL A 110 13.12 -10.59 -15.27
C VAL A 110 14.00 -9.39 -15.60
N SER A 111 13.65 -8.67 -16.68
CA SER A 111 14.39 -7.49 -17.14
C SER A 111 14.06 -6.25 -16.30
N ALA A 112 14.23 -6.36 -14.98
CA ALA A 112 14.03 -5.29 -14.01
C ALA A 112 15.03 -5.43 -12.86
N ASN A 113 15.38 -4.32 -12.24
CA ASN A 113 16.25 -4.27 -11.08
C ASN A 113 15.42 -4.16 -9.80
N LEU A 114 15.72 -5.02 -8.83
CA LEU A 114 15.18 -4.95 -7.47
C LEU A 114 16.25 -4.37 -6.55
N VAL A 115 15.94 -3.25 -5.90
CA VAL A 115 16.87 -2.51 -5.03
C VAL A 115 16.18 -2.22 -3.70
N SER A 116 16.89 -2.34 -2.58
CA SER A 116 16.34 -1.91 -1.28
C SER A 116 16.13 -0.38 -1.30
N LEU A 117 15.07 0.13 -0.65
CA LEU A 117 14.80 1.57 -0.63
C LEU A 117 15.96 2.36 0.01
N SER A 118 16.69 1.74 0.93
CA SER A 118 17.87 2.34 1.58
C SER A 118 19.04 2.56 0.60
N GLU A 119 19.11 1.74 -0.45
CA GLU A 119 20.10 1.77 -1.52
C GLU A 119 19.64 2.59 -2.72
N ALA A 120 18.45 3.19 -2.67
CA ALA A 120 17.93 4.06 -3.71
C ALA A 120 18.88 5.23 -4.04
N ASP A 121 18.80 5.70 -5.29
CA ASP A 121 19.51 6.90 -5.73
C ASP A 121 19.00 8.17 -5.01
N GLN A 122 19.79 9.24 -5.09
CA GLN A 122 19.50 10.48 -4.38
C GLN A 122 18.18 11.12 -4.86
N GLU A 123 17.86 11.01 -6.15
CA GLU A 123 16.64 11.56 -6.71
C GLU A 123 15.40 10.91 -6.08
N LEU A 124 15.39 9.59 -5.96
CA LEU A 124 14.30 8.89 -5.30
C LEU A 124 14.24 9.19 -3.79
N LYS A 125 15.39 9.31 -3.12
CA LYS A 125 15.44 9.70 -1.70
C LYS A 125 14.84 11.08 -1.47
N ASP A 126 15.19 12.06 -2.30
CA ASP A 126 14.63 13.43 -2.23
C ASP A 126 13.12 13.43 -2.47
N TYR A 127 12.65 12.63 -3.44
CA TYR A 127 11.22 12.43 -3.69
C TYR A 127 10.50 11.87 -2.46
N LEU A 128 11.05 10.82 -1.84
CA LEU A 128 10.46 10.15 -0.68
C LEU A 128 10.40 11.09 0.53
N SER A 129 11.49 11.82 0.83
CA SER A 129 11.53 12.80 1.91
C SER A 129 10.48 13.89 1.72
N LYS A 130 10.42 14.49 0.52
CA LYS A 130 9.40 15.50 0.20
C LYS A 130 7.99 14.94 0.33
N THR A 131 7.77 13.69 -0.06
CA THR A 131 6.46 13.04 0.04
C THR A 131 6.07 12.82 1.50
N ALA A 132 7.00 12.37 2.35
CA ALA A 132 6.77 12.18 3.78
C ALA A 132 6.43 13.49 4.49
N GLU A 133 7.15 14.57 4.21
CA GLU A 133 6.93 15.90 4.81
C GLU A 133 5.58 16.51 4.43
N ASN A 134 5.11 16.27 3.21
CA ASN A 134 3.89 16.86 2.67
C ASN A 134 2.68 15.92 2.69
N GLU A 135 2.82 14.71 3.23
CA GLU A 135 1.75 13.72 3.29
C GLU A 135 0.52 14.29 4.01
N ASN A 136 -0.68 14.08 3.50
CA ASN A 136 -1.92 14.54 4.14
C ASN A 136 -2.69 13.41 4.84
N ASP A 137 -2.39 12.16 4.50
CA ASP A 137 -3.01 10.97 5.03
C ASP A 137 -2.21 10.40 6.21
N VAL A 138 -2.79 10.52 7.41
CA VAL A 138 -2.19 10.03 8.66
C VAL A 138 -1.77 8.56 8.59
N PHE A 139 -2.50 7.70 7.89
CA PHE A 139 -2.12 6.28 7.78
C PHE A 139 -0.98 6.07 6.80
N ALA A 140 -0.84 6.91 5.77
CA ALA A 140 0.33 6.86 4.90
C ALA A 140 1.59 7.41 5.59
N SER A 141 1.46 8.45 6.44
CA SER A 141 2.53 8.89 7.34
C SER A 141 2.91 7.77 8.31
N LEU A 142 1.94 7.14 8.95
CA LEU A 142 2.15 6.01 9.86
C LEU A 142 2.83 4.82 9.14
N SER A 143 2.38 4.47 7.93
CA SER A 143 3.00 3.42 7.12
C SER A 143 4.48 3.70 6.88
N THR A 144 4.80 4.94 6.49
CA THR A 144 6.18 5.37 6.23
C THR A 144 7.03 5.37 7.49
N ALA A 145 6.49 5.80 8.64
CA ALA A 145 7.20 5.75 9.92
C ALA A 145 7.56 4.32 10.34
N PHE A 146 6.71 3.34 10.02
CA PHE A 146 6.92 1.93 10.37
C PHE A 146 7.56 1.08 9.25
N CYS A 147 7.94 1.70 8.13
CA CYS A 147 8.53 1.00 6.99
C CYS A 147 9.97 0.56 7.30
N GLY A 148 10.25 -0.75 7.30
CA GLY A 148 11.59 -1.30 7.56
C GLY A 148 12.61 -0.96 6.46
N GLU A 149 12.60 -1.71 5.35
CA GLU A 149 13.51 -1.51 4.22
C GLU A 149 12.82 -1.03 2.94
N GLY A 150 11.60 -1.50 2.64
CA GLY A 150 10.93 -1.23 1.37
C GLY A 150 11.66 -1.79 0.14
N LEU A 151 11.01 -1.79 -1.02
CA LEU A 151 11.58 -2.31 -2.26
C LEU A 151 11.35 -1.34 -3.42
N VAL A 152 12.38 -1.14 -4.24
CA VAL A 152 12.31 -0.41 -5.51
C VAL A 152 12.34 -1.42 -6.64
N PHE A 153 11.31 -1.40 -7.48
CA PHE A 153 11.22 -2.13 -8.73
C PHE A 153 11.50 -1.17 -9.89
N LYS A 154 12.65 -1.33 -10.55
CA LYS A 154 13.09 -0.42 -11.61
C LYS A 154 13.12 -1.12 -12.96
N VAL A 155 12.41 -0.55 -13.93
CA VAL A 155 12.39 -1.00 -15.33
C VAL A 155 13.08 0.05 -16.18
N ASP A 156 14.05 -0.37 -16.98
CA ASP A 156 14.82 0.54 -17.83
C ASP A 156 14.01 1.01 -19.06
N ASP A 157 14.47 2.09 -19.69
CA ASP A 157 13.87 2.63 -20.90
C ASP A 157 13.70 1.56 -22.00
N ASN A 158 12.58 1.61 -22.72
CA ASN A 158 12.21 0.73 -23.84
C ASN A 158 12.13 -0.76 -23.45
N THR A 159 11.99 -1.08 -22.16
CA THR A 159 11.90 -2.47 -21.69
C THR A 159 10.46 -2.90 -21.52
N GLN A 160 10.10 -4.01 -22.16
CA GLN A 160 8.82 -4.68 -21.91
C GLN A 160 9.05 -5.91 -21.04
N ILE A 161 8.46 -5.92 -19.85
CA ILE A 161 8.48 -7.10 -18.99
C ILE A 161 7.56 -8.16 -19.59
N SER A 162 8.13 -9.29 -20.02
CA SER A 162 7.34 -10.41 -20.53
C SER A 162 6.56 -11.07 -19.41
N GLY A 163 5.28 -11.39 -19.63
CA GLY A 163 4.42 -12.03 -18.62
C GLY A 163 3.83 -11.03 -17.61
N THR A 164 3.55 -11.52 -16.39
CA THR A 164 2.93 -10.74 -15.32
C THR A 164 3.75 -10.91 -14.04
N VAL A 165 4.09 -9.80 -13.40
CA VAL A 165 4.74 -9.82 -12.10
C VAL A 165 3.66 -9.92 -11.02
N GLN A 166 3.70 -10.96 -10.20
CA GLN A 166 2.86 -11.04 -9.02
C GLN A 166 3.60 -10.48 -7.80
N VAL A 167 2.93 -9.64 -7.02
CA VAL A 167 3.38 -9.29 -5.67
C VAL A 167 2.41 -9.89 -4.68
N LEU A 168 2.90 -10.81 -3.86
CA LEU A 168 2.13 -11.52 -2.86
C LEU A 168 2.49 -11.01 -1.47
N PHE A 169 1.54 -10.31 -0.84
CA PHE A 169 1.63 -9.88 0.56
C PHE A 169 0.92 -10.90 1.44
N ILE A 170 1.68 -11.54 2.31
CA ILE A 170 1.21 -12.56 3.24
C ILE A 170 1.26 -11.98 4.65
N SER A 171 0.11 -11.94 5.32
CA SER A 171 -0.01 -11.54 6.71
C SER A 171 -0.17 -12.79 7.59
N THR A 172 0.72 -12.99 8.55
CA THR A 172 0.70 -14.24 9.33
C THR A 172 -0.29 -14.23 10.51
N GLY A 173 -0.64 -13.05 11.01
CA GLY A 173 -1.70 -12.87 12.00
C GLY A 173 -1.36 -13.40 13.41
N ARG A 174 -2.40 -13.87 14.11
CA ARG A 174 -2.48 -14.06 15.57
C ARG A 174 -1.62 -15.17 16.22
N SER A 175 -0.56 -15.66 15.58
CA SER A 175 0.34 -16.63 16.21
C SER A 175 0.87 -16.17 17.59
N VAL A 176 1.01 -14.85 17.81
CA VAL A 176 1.41 -14.23 19.10
C VAL A 176 0.53 -13.02 19.51
N GLY A 177 -0.62 -12.81 18.85
CA GLY A 177 -1.50 -11.64 19.03
C GLY A 177 -1.64 -10.76 17.76
N PRO A 178 -2.39 -9.64 17.78
CA PRO A 178 -2.56 -8.82 16.59
C PRO A 178 -1.25 -8.20 16.10
N VAL A 179 -0.95 -8.35 14.81
CA VAL A 179 0.29 -7.85 14.20
C VAL A 179 0.00 -6.70 13.24
N MET A 180 0.83 -5.66 13.25
CA MET A 180 0.83 -4.60 12.24
C MET A 180 2.10 -4.68 11.38
N HIS A 181 1.95 -4.45 10.09
CA HIS A 181 3.08 -4.29 9.17
C HIS A 181 2.79 -3.25 8.07
N SER A 182 3.86 -2.64 7.59
CA SER A 182 3.80 -1.50 6.66
C SER A 182 4.73 -1.72 5.46
N PRO A 183 4.36 -2.61 4.51
CA PRO A 183 5.16 -2.78 3.30
C PRO A 183 5.17 -1.51 2.48
N ARG A 184 6.32 -1.20 1.88
CA ARG A 184 6.49 -0.08 0.96
C ARG A 184 7.15 -0.52 -0.33
N LEU A 185 6.51 -0.21 -1.46
CA LEU A 185 7.07 -0.46 -2.79
C LEU A 185 7.13 0.83 -3.61
N VAL A 186 8.19 0.99 -4.38
CA VAL A 186 8.31 2.05 -5.39
C VAL A 186 8.53 1.40 -6.75
N TRP A 187 7.68 1.73 -7.71
CA TRP A 187 7.78 1.28 -9.10
C TRP A 187 8.31 2.43 -9.95
N GLN A 188 9.53 2.30 -10.46
CA GLN A 188 10.15 3.25 -11.39
C GLN A 188 10.15 2.66 -12.79
N LEU A 189 9.34 3.22 -13.68
CA LEU A 189 9.30 2.80 -15.08
C LEU A 189 9.96 3.85 -15.97
N GLY A 190 11.01 3.42 -16.67
CA GLY A 190 11.68 4.19 -17.71
C GLY A 190 10.77 4.51 -18.91
N LYS A 191 11.28 5.33 -19.83
CA LYS A 191 10.53 5.78 -21.00
C LYS A 191 10.10 4.58 -21.83
N LEU A 192 8.83 4.56 -22.27
CA LEU A 192 8.27 3.48 -23.09
C LEU A 192 8.40 2.08 -22.45
N ALA A 193 8.61 2.00 -21.14
CA ALA A 193 8.64 0.72 -20.42
C ALA A 193 7.21 0.20 -20.17
N GLU A 194 7.02 -1.10 -20.22
CA GLU A 194 5.70 -1.72 -19.97
C GLU A 194 5.78 -2.88 -18.97
N VAL A 195 4.82 -2.92 -18.04
CA VAL A 195 4.70 -4.00 -17.05
C VAL A 195 3.24 -4.34 -16.75
N LYS A 196 2.98 -5.62 -16.49
CA LYS A 196 1.72 -6.10 -15.92
C LYS A 196 1.98 -6.59 -14.51
N VAL A 197 1.15 -6.17 -13.57
CA VAL A 197 1.31 -6.49 -12.16
C VAL A 197 0.00 -6.97 -11.57
N ILE A 198 0.05 -8.09 -10.86
CA ILE A 198 -1.02 -8.55 -9.97
C ILE A 198 -0.51 -8.46 -8.53
N GLU A 199 -1.10 -7.59 -7.75
CA GLU A 199 -0.93 -7.55 -6.31
C GLU A 199 -2.00 -8.40 -5.63
N LYS A 200 -1.60 -9.22 -4.67
CA LYS A 200 -2.51 -10.04 -3.88
C LYS A 200 -2.19 -9.93 -2.41
N PHE A 201 -3.20 -9.64 -1.60
CA PHE A 201 -3.14 -9.66 -0.15
C PHE A 201 -3.88 -10.89 0.37
N VAL A 202 -3.23 -11.63 1.27
CA VAL A 202 -3.82 -12.82 1.91
C VAL A 202 -3.30 -12.98 3.34
N GLY A 203 -4.15 -13.47 4.24
CA GLY A 203 -3.76 -13.87 5.58
C GLY A 203 -3.61 -15.39 5.71
N THR A 204 -2.59 -15.87 6.42
CA THR A 204 -2.57 -17.29 6.87
C THR A 204 -3.51 -17.50 8.05
N GLU A 205 -3.67 -16.47 8.88
CA GLU A 205 -4.66 -16.38 9.96
C GLU A 205 -5.37 -15.02 9.94
N GLY A 206 -6.22 -14.76 10.92
CA GLY A 206 -6.86 -13.46 11.15
C GLY A 206 -6.10 -12.53 12.09
N GLY A 207 -6.66 -11.33 12.29
CA GLY A 207 -6.24 -10.38 13.32
C GLY A 207 -4.92 -9.69 13.04
N TYR A 208 -4.82 -9.00 11.91
CA TYR A 208 -3.66 -8.18 11.57
C TYR A 208 -4.10 -6.84 10.99
N PHE A 209 -3.16 -5.89 10.95
CA PHE A 209 -3.32 -4.63 10.24
C PHE A 209 -2.21 -4.48 9.20
N ILE A 210 -2.59 -4.50 7.93
CA ILE A 210 -1.70 -4.12 6.85
C ILE A 210 -1.91 -2.65 6.48
N ASN A 211 -0.84 -1.88 6.51
CA ASN A 211 -0.83 -0.47 6.17
C ASN A 211 0.19 -0.19 5.05
N SER A 212 -0.19 -0.48 3.80
CA SER A 212 0.71 -0.46 2.66
C SER A 212 0.74 0.89 1.95
N VAL A 213 1.94 1.26 1.46
CA VAL A 213 2.12 2.43 0.60
C VAL A 213 2.89 2.02 -0.64
N GLN A 214 2.40 2.43 -1.80
CA GLN A 214 3.08 2.24 -3.07
C GLN A 214 3.15 3.53 -3.87
N ASP A 215 4.30 3.78 -4.49
CA ASP A 215 4.52 4.91 -5.39
C ASP A 215 4.84 4.39 -6.80
N TRP A 216 4.08 4.82 -7.80
CA TRP A 216 4.28 4.48 -9.21
C TRP A 216 4.77 5.72 -9.96
N LEU A 217 6.02 5.70 -10.40
CA LEU A 217 6.71 6.77 -11.10
C LEU A 217 6.87 6.36 -12.57
N LEU A 218 5.97 6.86 -13.43
CA LEU A 218 5.92 6.50 -14.85
C LEU A 218 6.54 7.61 -15.70
N ALA A 219 7.66 7.30 -16.36
CA ALA A 219 8.25 8.18 -17.35
C ALA A 219 7.42 8.26 -18.64
N GLU A 220 7.89 9.08 -19.58
CA GLU A 220 7.21 9.33 -20.85
C GLU A 220 6.87 8.02 -21.58
N GLY A 221 5.59 7.86 -21.93
CA GLY A 221 5.08 6.71 -22.69
C GLY A 221 5.07 5.37 -21.94
N ALA A 222 5.45 5.33 -20.66
CA ALA A 222 5.42 4.10 -19.87
C ALA A 222 3.98 3.59 -19.66
N GLY A 223 3.81 2.27 -19.62
CA GLY A 223 2.51 1.61 -19.52
C GLY A 223 2.44 0.61 -18.37
N VAL A 224 1.39 0.72 -17.55
CA VAL A 224 1.12 -0.21 -16.45
C VAL A 224 -0.30 -0.78 -16.57
N SER A 225 -0.41 -2.10 -16.46
CA SER A 225 -1.65 -2.76 -16.10
C SER A 225 -1.51 -3.34 -14.70
N PHE A 226 -2.28 -2.82 -13.76
CA PHE A 226 -2.21 -3.17 -12.34
C PHE A 226 -3.53 -3.80 -11.89
N THR A 227 -3.48 -4.95 -11.23
CA THR A 227 -4.64 -5.58 -10.63
C THR A 227 -4.36 -5.83 -9.17
N GLN A 228 -5.20 -5.29 -8.28
CA GLN A 228 -5.12 -5.56 -6.85
C GLN A 228 -6.24 -6.51 -6.44
N VAL A 229 -5.86 -7.62 -5.79
CA VAL A 229 -6.78 -8.60 -5.21
C VAL A 229 -6.62 -8.57 -3.69
N GLN A 230 -7.60 -7.99 -3.02
CA GLN A 230 -7.68 -7.93 -1.57
C GLN A 230 -8.54 -9.12 -1.10
N ALA A 231 -7.88 -10.11 -0.49
CA ALA A 231 -8.48 -11.35 0.02
C ALA A 231 -8.01 -11.61 1.46
N ASP A 232 -8.07 -10.56 2.28
CA ASP A 232 -7.69 -10.63 3.68
C ASP A 232 -8.67 -11.46 4.52
N SER A 233 -8.25 -11.79 5.73
CA SER A 233 -9.14 -12.40 6.73
C SER A 233 -10.20 -11.39 7.20
N PHE A 234 -11.40 -11.86 7.53
CA PHE A 234 -12.55 -11.02 7.92
C PHE A 234 -12.30 -10.09 9.13
N ASP A 235 -11.41 -10.45 10.06
CA ASP A 235 -11.09 -9.63 11.25
C ASP A 235 -9.78 -8.83 11.11
N SER A 236 -9.29 -8.67 9.88
CA SER A 236 -8.16 -7.82 9.54
C SER A 236 -8.54 -6.35 9.34
N TRP A 237 -7.54 -5.47 9.35
CA TRP A 237 -7.63 -4.11 8.85
C TRP A 237 -6.72 -3.98 7.63
N HIS A 238 -7.21 -3.38 6.54
CA HIS A 238 -6.44 -3.20 5.31
C HIS A 238 -6.44 -1.74 4.89
N PHE A 239 -5.31 -1.05 4.98
CA PHE A 239 -5.19 0.33 4.50
C PHE A 239 -4.09 0.34 3.43
N SER A 240 -4.45 0.72 2.21
CA SER A 240 -3.49 0.85 1.12
C SER A 240 -3.55 2.25 0.52
N LYS A 241 -2.39 2.86 0.29
CA LYS A 241 -2.26 4.09 -0.50
C LYS A 241 -1.40 3.82 -1.73
N THR A 242 -1.97 4.08 -2.91
CA THR A 242 -1.29 3.98 -4.20
C THR A 242 -1.15 5.38 -4.78
N ARG A 243 0.07 5.92 -4.80
CA ARG A 243 0.40 7.18 -5.47
C ARG A 243 0.85 6.88 -6.90
N VAL A 244 0.34 7.62 -7.88
CA VAL A 244 0.68 7.40 -9.29
C VAL A 244 1.03 8.73 -9.95
N HIS A 245 2.25 8.82 -10.48
CA HIS A 245 2.74 9.98 -11.20
C HIS A 245 2.93 9.61 -12.67
N LEU A 246 2.14 10.21 -13.55
CA LEU A 246 2.17 9.96 -14.99
C LEU A 246 2.78 11.16 -15.73
N ASN A 247 3.91 10.92 -16.41
CA ASN A 247 4.48 11.89 -17.35
C ASN A 247 3.83 11.74 -18.75
N ARG A 248 4.37 12.43 -19.76
CA ARG A 248 3.76 12.58 -21.08
C ARG A 248 3.40 11.23 -21.69
N ASN A 249 2.17 11.09 -22.17
CA ASN A 249 1.66 9.86 -22.80
C ASN A 249 1.78 8.57 -21.95
N ALA A 250 2.07 8.66 -20.65
CA ALA A 250 2.11 7.51 -19.76
C ALA A 250 0.70 7.00 -19.46
N ARG A 251 0.56 5.70 -19.21
CA ARG A 251 -0.73 5.02 -19.03
C ARG A 251 -0.72 4.17 -17.77
N PHE A 252 -1.70 4.34 -16.90
CA PHE A 252 -1.90 3.52 -15.72
C PHE A 252 -3.33 3.00 -15.67
N TYR A 253 -3.49 1.69 -15.86
CA TYR A 253 -4.78 1.03 -15.83
C TYR A 253 -4.85 0.09 -14.63
N SER A 254 -5.65 0.46 -13.63
CA SER A 254 -5.85 -0.31 -12.41
C SER A 254 -7.24 -0.94 -12.34
N SER A 255 -7.30 -2.14 -11.78
CA SER A 255 -8.54 -2.76 -11.29
C SER A 255 -8.33 -3.29 -9.87
N ASN A 256 -9.15 -2.87 -8.90
CA ASN A 256 -9.15 -3.48 -7.57
C ASN A 256 -10.37 -4.38 -7.35
N ALA A 257 -10.14 -5.53 -6.72
CA ALA A 257 -11.17 -6.45 -6.29
C ALA A 257 -11.04 -6.67 -4.77
N SER A 258 -12.11 -6.38 -4.03
CA SER A 258 -12.08 -6.37 -2.56
C SER A 258 -13.17 -7.24 -1.95
N SER A 259 -12.79 -8.01 -0.94
CA SER A 259 -13.65 -8.89 -0.14
C SER A 259 -12.95 -9.24 1.18
N GLY A 260 -13.70 -9.55 2.25
CA GLY A 260 -13.12 -10.15 3.45
C GLY A 260 -12.21 -9.22 4.25
N THR A 261 -12.78 -8.37 5.11
CA THR A 261 -12.01 -7.58 6.10
C THR A 261 -12.96 -6.82 7.03
N GLN A 262 -12.47 -6.39 8.20
CA GLN A 262 -13.23 -5.53 9.10
C GLN A 262 -13.42 -4.14 8.49
N LEU A 263 -12.36 -3.66 7.80
CA LEU A 263 -12.35 -2.43 7.03
C LEU A 263 -11.15 -2.40 6.09
N ALA A 264 -11.44 -2.37 4.78
CA ALA A 264 -10.48 -2.01 3.74
C ALA A 264 -10.65 -0.54 3.39
N ARG A 265 -9.54 0.20 3.36
CA ARG A 265 -9.44 1.55 2.82
C ARG A 265 -8.43 1.56 1.69
N HIS A 266 -8.89 1.77 0.47
CA HIS A 266 -8.04 1.94 -0.70
C HIS A 266 -7.98 3.42 -1.05
N HIS A 267 -6.79 4.00 -0.99
CA HIS A 267 -6.52 5.39 -1.34
C HIS A 267 -5.71 5.46 -2.63
N TYR A 268 -6.29 6.00 -3.70
CA TYR A 268 -5.55 6.37 -4.91
C TYR A 268 -5.30 7.87 -4.96
N GLU A 269 -4.03 8.28 -5.02
CA GLU A 269 -3.63 9.67 -5.27
C GLU A 269 -2.87 9.75 -6.59
N VAL A 270 -3.48 10.31 -7.63
CA VAL A 270 -2.94 10.27 -8.99
C VAL A 270 -2.66 11.68 -9.50
N ARG A 271 -1.48 11.88 -10.10
CA ARG A 271 -1.08 13.12 -10.77
C ARG A 271 -0.77 12.85 -12.24
N LEU A 272 -1.60 13.41 -13.11
CA LEU A 272 -1.42 13.45 -14.56
C LEU A 272 -0.57 14.69 -14.87
N LYS A 273 0.75 14.54 -14.75
CA LYS A 273 1.71 15.66 -14.66
C LYS A 273 2.01 16.31 -16.01
N GLU A 274 1.88 15.54 -17.08
CA GLU A 274 2.23 15.96 -18.43
C GLU A 274 1.20 15.48 -19.45
N GLU A 275 1.22 16.14 -20.61
CA GLU A 275 0.20 16.03 -21.65
C GLU A 275 -0.01 14.60 -22.17
N GLY A 276 -1.26 14.27 -22.46
CA GLY A 276 -1.62 12.99 -23.10
C GLY A 276 -1.59 11.77 -22.17
N SER A 277 -1.35 11.95 -20.88
CA SER A 277 -1.38 10.84 -19.91
C SER A 277 -2.80 10.29 -19.73
N GLU A 278 -2.91 8.98 -19.56
CA GLU A 278 -4.20 8.29 -19.41
C GLU A 278 -4.25 7.46 -18.13
N LEU A 279 -5.36 7.61 -17.40
CA LEU A 279 -5.66 6.86 -16.19
C LEU A 279 -6.97 6.09 -16.36
N ARG A 280 -6.97 4.83 -15.92
CA ARG A 280 -8.21 4.07 -15.67
C ARG A 280 -8.16 3.47 -14.29
N LEU A 281 -9.17 3.75 -13.47
CA LEU A 281 -9.34 3.15 -12.15
C LEU A 281 -10.68 2.42 -12.12
N ASN A 282 -10.63 1.09 -12.05
CA ASN A 282 -11.81 0.27 -11.90
C ASN A 282 -11.82 -0.39 -10.54
N GLY A 283 -13.01 -0.67 -10.01
CA GLY A 283 -13.14 -1.41 -8.77
C GLY A 283 -14.39 -2.24 -8.66
N VAL A 284 -14.25 -3.39 -8.00
CA VAL A 284 -15.36 -4.24 -7.61
C VAL A 284 -15.23 -4.64 -6.15
N SER A 285 -16.29 -4.45 -5.37
CA SER A 285 -16.38 -5.02 -4.02
C SER A 285 -17.56 -5.97 -3.93
N VAL A 286 -17.35 -7.14 -3.33
CA VAL A 286 -18.42 -8.06 -2.95
C VAL A 286 -18.35 -8.26 -1.45
N LEU A 287 -19.32 -7.72 -0.73
CA LEU A 287 -19.29 -7.61 0.72
C LEU A 287 -20.48 -8.31 1.36
N ASP A 288 -20.25 -8.96 2.49
CA ASP A 288 -21.29 -9.58 3.30
C ASP A 288 -21.08 -9.35 4.81
N GLY A 289 -22.08 -9.70 5.62
CA GLY A 289 -21.99 -9.67 7.07
C GLY A 289 -21.78 -8.25 7.59
N LYS A 290 -20.57 -7.93 8.05
CA LYS A 290 -20.18 -6.61 8.57
C LYS A 290 -18.92 -6.05 7.88
N GLU A 291 -18.57 -6.59 6.72
CA GLU A 291 -17.41 -6.15 5.96
C GLU A 291 -17.56 -4.70 5.51
N GLN A 292 -16.44 -3.99 5.43
CA GLN A 292 -16.43 -2.59 5.02
C GLN A 292 -15.34 -2.32 4.01
N VAL A 293 -15.68 -1.61 2.94
CA VAL A 293 -14.73 -1.06 1.98
C VAL A 293 -14.96 0.44 1.83
N HIS A 294 -13.88 1.20 1.86
CA HIS A 294 -13.85 2.60 1.51
C HIS A 294 -12.83 2.82 0.39
N ASN A 295 -13.30 3.32 -0.76
CA ASN A 295 -12.43 3.79 -1.83
C ASN A 295 -12.36 5.32 -1.74
N PHE A 296 -11.16 5.85 -1.56
CA PHE A 296 -10.86 7.28 -1.54
C PHE A 296 -9.92 7.61 -2.71
N ILE A 297 -10.38 8.46 -3.62
CA ILE A 297 -9.68 8.74 -4.87
C ILE A 297 -9.48 10.25 -5.01
N ARG A 298 -8.26 10.64 -5.39
CA ARG A 298 -7.93 12.01 -5.73
C ARG A 298 -7.10 11.99 -7.00
N ILE A 299 -7.62 12.65 -8.05
CA ILE A 299 -6.95 12.75 -9.36
C ILE A 299 -6.68 14.22 -9.65
N HIS A 300 -5.42 14.55 -9.86
CA HIS A 300 -4.95 15.87 -10.24
C HIS A 300 -4.61 15.88 -11.73
N HIS A 301 -5.42 16.58 -12.52
CA HIS A 301 -5.10 16.91 -13.91
C HIS A 301 -4.21 18.16 -13.93
N GLU A 302 -2.89 17.98 -14.02
CA GLU A 302 -1.91 19.07 -13.95
C GLU A 302 -1.47 19.55 -15.35
N ALA A 303 -1.84 18.80 -16.40
CA ALA A 303 -1.51 19.08 -17.80
C ALA A 303 -2.72 18.91 -18.73
N PRO A 304 -2.74 19.57 -19.91
CA PRO A 304 -3.84 19.45 -20.88
C PRO A 304 -3.86 18.06 -21.55
N GLN A 305 -4.99 17.75 -22.20
CA GLN A 305 -5.19 16.54 -23.00
C GLN A 305 -4.98 15.21 -22.23
N CYS A 306 -5.06 15.24 -20.91
CA CYS A 306 -5.06 14.03 -20.10
C CYS A 306 -6.47 13.43 -20.03
N ILE A 307 -6.55 12.11 -19.87
CA ILE A 307 -7.83 11.38 -19.80
C ILE A 307 -7.85 10.54 -18.53
N SER A 308 -8.96 10.58 -17.80
CA SER A 308 -9.18 9.70 -16.64
C SER A 308 -10.57 9.08 -16.68
N HIS A 309 -10.65 7.76 -16.53
CA HIS A 309 -11.90 7.02 -16.37
C HIS A 309 -11.95 6.33 -15.02
N GLN A 310 -13.10 6.39 -14.35
CA GLN A 310 -13.34 5.72 -13.07
C GLN A 310 -14.60 4.86 -13.18
N HIS A 311 -14.52 3.60 -12.75
CA HIS A 311 -15.66 2.68 -12.77
C HIS A 311 -15.66 1.76 -11.55
N PHE A 312 -16.51 2.06 -10.56
CA PHE A 312 -16.62 1.28 -9.33
C PHE A 312 -18.00 0.65 -9.19
N LYS A 313 -18.05 -0.65 -8.91
CA LYS A 313 -19.28 -1.40 -8.64
C LYS A 313 -19.18 -2.12 -7.31
N ASN A 314 -20.26 -2.13 -6.53
CA ASN A 314 -20.30 -2.80 -5.24
C ASN A 314 -21.55 -3.66 -5.12
N ILE A 315 -21.37 -4.89 -4.64
CA ILE A 315 -22.45 -5.79 -4.21
C ILE A 315 -22.35 -5.85 -2.69
N VAL A 316 -23.39 -5.39 -2.00
CA VAL A 316 -23.36 -5.21 -0.53
C VAL A 316 -24.52 -5.99 0.08
N ASN A 317 -24.19 -7.02 0.86
CA ASN A 317 -25.13 -7.90 1.53
C ASN A 317 -25.09 -7.74 3.06
N GLY A 318 -26.14 -8.17 3.74
CA GLY A 318 -26.21 -8.14 5.21
C GLY A 318 -26.13 -6.72 5.79
N HIS A 319 -25.19 -6.50 6.70
CA HIS A 319 -24.90 -5.20 7.32
C HIS A 319 -23.56 -4.62 6.84
N ALA A 320 -23.04 -5.13 5.71
CA ALA A 320 -21.82 -4.62 5.13
C ALA A 320 -21.99 -3.17 4.64
N ARG A 321 -20.86 -2.48 4.45
CA ARG A 321 -20.86 -1.09 3.98
C ARG A 321 -19.80 -0.88 2.91
N SER A 322 -20.19 -0.21 1.84
CA SER A 322 -19.25 0.33 0.87
C SER A 322 -19.41 1.84 0.81
N SER A 323 -18.30 2.54 0.68
CA SER A 323 -18.27 3.99 0.46
C SER A 323 -17.24 4.32 -0.61
N PHE A 324 -17.53 5.37 -1.37
CA PHE A 324 -16.69 5.88 -2.44
C PHE A 324 -16.64 7.40 -2.33
N ASP A 325 -15.44 7.98 -2.37
CA ASP A 325 -15.17 9.41 -2.42
C ASP A 325 -14.09 9.62 -3.48
N GLY A 326 -14.36 10.39 -4.54
CA GLY A 326 -13.53 10.42 -5.75
C GLY A 326 -13.85 11.55 -6.70
#